data_AF-A0A968WUI8-F1
#
_entry.id   AF-A0A968WUI8-F1
#
_cell.length_a   1.000
_cell.length_b   1.000
_cell.length_c   1.000
_cell.angle_alpha   90.00
_cell.angle_beta   90.00
_cell.angle_gamma   90.00
#
_symmetry.space_group_name_H-M   'P 1'
#
loop_
_entity.id
_entity.type
_entity.pdbx_description
1 polymer ?
#
loop_
_entity_poly.entity_id
_entity_poly.type
_entity_poly.pdbx_seq_one_letter_code
_entity_poly.pdbx_strand_id
1 'polypeptide(L)'
;MRGRVIGPIKGNHVHLYAGSHVEGDVINETISIENGAYIYGSIRRADDPMAPPEVSRYAPREPLFSSPRIDFTQDNSFAESDALRPIKVLRPRS
;
A
#
# COMPACT_ATOMS: atom_id res chain seq x y z
N MET A 1 -22.49 17.32 21.13
CA MET A 1 -22.97 16.04 21.66
C MET A 1 -23.49 16.25 23.07
N ARG A 2 -24.73 15.81 23.31
CA ARG A 2 -25.47 15.72 24.57
C ARG A 2 -25.16 14.44 25.37
N GLY A 3 -24.59 14.47 26.58
CA GLY A 3 -24.57 13.27 27.44
C GLY A 3 -23.48 12.24 27.11
N ARG A 4 -23.79 10.94 27.25
CA ARG A 4 -22.82 9.83 27.14
C ARG A 4 -22.86 9.15 25.76
N VAL A 5 -21.71 9.07 25.11
CA VAL A 5 -21.51 8.42 23.81
C VAL A 5 -20.42 7.38 23.94
N ILE A 6 -20.70 6.16 23.52
CA ILE A 6 -19.77 5.03 23.57
C ILE A 6 -19.70 4.43 22.18
N GLY A 7 -18.50 4.30 21.64
CA GLY A 7 -18.25 3.71 20.34
C GLY A 7 -17.49 4.64 19.38
N PRO A 8 -17.22 4.15 18.16
CA PRO A 8 -16.49 4.92 17.17
C PRO A 8 -17.34 6.11 16.68
N ILE A 9 -16.78 7.32 16.78
CA ILE A 9 -17.40 8.55 16.29
C ILE A 9 -16.74 8.94 14.98
N LYS A 10 -17.57 9.21 13.96
CA LYS A 10 -17.14 9.78 12.69
C LYS A 10 -17.99 10.99 12.37
N GLY A 11 -17.36 12.09 11.98
CA GLY A 11 -18.08 13.27 11.49
C GLY A 11 -17.18 14.46 11.21
N ASN A 12 -17.59 15.29 10.25
CA ASN A 12 -16.81 16.44 9.80
C ASN A 12 -16.70 17.50 10.90
N HIS A 13 -17.82 17.87 11.53
CA HIS A 13 -17.87 18.87 12.59
C HIS A 13 -18.33 18.24 13.90
N VAL A 14 -17.41 18.01 14.83
CA VAL A 14 -17.72 17.45 16.15
C VAL A 14 -17.68 18.55 17.20
N HIS A 15 -18.84 18.90 17.73
CA HIS A 15 -18.96 19.83 18.86
C HIS A 15 -19.30 19.07 20.14
N LEU A 16 -18.48 19.21 21.18
CA LEU A 16 -18.70 18.59 22.48
C LEU A 16 -19.10 19.66 23.49
N TYR A 17 -20.26 19.45 24.10
CA TYR A 17 -20.82 20.39 25.09
C TYR A 17 -20.38 20.02 26.50
N ALA A 18 -20.49 20.97 27.42
CA ALA A 18 -20.24 20.74 28.85
C ALA A 18 -21.03 19.51 29.37
N GLY A 19 -20.36 18.63 30.13
CA GLY A 19 -20.93 17.40 30.69
C GLY A 19 -21.04 16.22 29.72
N SER A 20 -20.61 16.37 28.46
CA SER A 20 -20.56 15.25 27.52
C SER A 20 -19.42 14.28 27.85
N HIS A 21 -19.69 12.98 27.71
CA HIS A 21 -18.75 11.90 27.96
C HIS A 21 -18.62 11.04 26.71
N VAL A 22 -17.43 11.02 26.10
CA VAL A 22 -17.16 10.29 24.88
C VAL A 22 -16.11 9.23 25.13
N GLU A 23 -16.42 7.98 24.80
CA GLU A 23 -15.53 6.84 24.94
C GLU A 23 -15.40 6.09 23.61
N GLY A 24 -14.20 6.06 23.04
CA GLY A 24 -13.90 5.33 21.80
C GLY A 24 -12.98 6.07 20.82
N ASP A 25 -12.88 5.53 19.61
CA ASP A 25 -12.12 6.12 18.51
C ASP A 25 -12.91 7.26 17.87
N VAL A 26 -12.33 8.47 17.80
CA VAL A 26 -12.95 9.66 17.20
C VAL A 26 -12.20 10.06 15.94
N ILE A 27 -12.88 10.05 14.80
CA ILE A 27 -12.36 10.57 13.53
C ILE A 27 -13.15 11.82 13.17
N ASN A 28 -12.46 12.96 13.07
CA ASN A 28 -13.07 14.24 12.74
C ASN A 28 -12.26 15.06 11.74
N GLU A 29 -12.91 15.98 11.05
CA GLU A 29 -12.22 17.02 10.27
C GLU A 29 -11.91 18.21 11.19
N THR A 30 -12.93 18.66 11.92
CA THR A 30 -12.87 19.74 12.90
C THR A 30 -13.53 19.33 14.21
N ILE A 31 -12.90 19.69 15.34
CA ILE A 31 -13.44 19.46 16.68
C ILE A 31 -13.48 20.74 17.49
N SER A 32 -14.58 20.94 18.22
CA SER A 32 -14.75 21.99 19.22
C SER A 32 -15.13 21.36 20.55
N ILE A 33 -14.38 21.69 21.61
CA ILE A 33 -14.55 21.11 22.94
C ILE A 33 -14.85 22.24 23.91
N GLU A 34 -16.05 22.21 24.51
CA GLU A 34 -16.45 23.13 25.58
C GLU A 34 -15.85 22.71 26.93
N ASN A 35 -15.71 23.66 27.86
CA ASN A 35 -15.24 23.38 29.21
C ASN A 35 -16.17 22.38 29.92
N GLY A 36 -15.59 21.34 30.52
CA GLY A 36 -16.33 20.27 31.21
C GLY A 36 -16.80 19.13 30.31
N ALA A 37 -16.37 19.07 29.05
CA ALA A 37 -16.51 17.87 28.21
C ALA A 37 -15.36 16.87 28.49
N TYR A 38 -15.70 15.58 28.55
CA TYR A 38 -14.76 14.49 28.81
C TYR A 38 -14.67 13.56 27.60
N ILE A 39 -13.44 13.23 27.20
CA ILE A 39 -13.15 12.33 26.09
C ILE A 39 -12.09 11.32 26.53
N TYR A 40 -12.32 10.05 26.21
CA TYR A 40 -11.39 8.97 26.46
C TYR A 40 -11.26 8.09 25.21
N GLY A 41 -10.03 7.90 24.71
CA GLY A 41 -9.74 7.08 23.53
C GLY A 41 -8.78 7.75 22.54
N SER A 42 -8.80 7.28 21.29
CA SER A 42 -7.92 7.77 20.23
C SER A 42 -8.64 8.82 19.38
N ILE A 43 -8.02 9.99 19.18
CA ILE A 43 -8.55 11.05 18.31
C ILE A 43 -7.66 11.15 17.07
N ARG A 44 -8.28 11.01 15.89
CA ARG A 44 -7.61 11.15 14.59
C ARG A 44 -8.30 12.24 13.78
N ARG A 45 -7.51 13.07 13.11
CA ARG A 45 -8.03 14.05 12.15
C ARG A 45 -7.95 13.47 10.74
N ALA A 46 -9.03 13.58 9.97
CA ALA A 46 -9.09 13.16 8.58
C ALA A 46 -9.82 14.22 7.75
N ASP A 47 -9.39 14.42 6.51
CA ASP A 47 -10.02 15.36 5.58
C ASP A 47 -11.41 14.88 5.15
N ASP A 48 -11.60 13.55 5.06
CA ASP A 48 -12.91 12.93 4.90
C ASP A 48 -13.13 11.84 5.96
N PRO A 49 -13.70 12.18 7.13
CA PRO A 49 -13.98 11.23 8.20
C PRO A 49 -15.16 10.30 7.88
N MET A 50 -15.96 10.64 6.86
CA MET A 50 -17.14 9.89 6.43
C MET A 50 -16.83 8.97 5.25
N ALA A 51 -15.72 9.21 4.54
CA ALA A 51 -15.24 8.34 3.49
C ALA A 51 -15.25 6.89 3.99
N PRO A 52 -15.76 5.94 3.19
CA PRO A 52 -15.49 4.55 3.47
C PRO A 52 -13.98 4.40 3.64
N PRO A 53 -13.50 3.56 4.58
CA PRO A 53 -12.08 3.29 4.64
C PRO A 53 -11.66 2.97 3.21
N GLU A 54 -10.70 3.71 2.65
CA GLU A 54 -10.12 3.34 1.37
C GLU A 54 -9.69 1.89 1.59
N VAL A 55 -10.52 0.96 1.11
CA VAL A 55 -10.12 -0.40 0.85
C VAL A 55 -9.05 -0.15 -0.15
N SER A 56 -7.82 -0.07 0.35
CA SER A 56 -6.67 0.16 -0.47
C SER A 56 -6.83 -0.85 -1.56
N ARG A 57 -7.12 -0.34 -2.76
CA ARG A 57 -6.99 -1.08 -3.99
C ARG A 57 -5.49 -1.20 -4.18
N TYR A 58 -4.82 -1.89 -3.26
CA TYR A 58 -3.95 -2.98 -3.60
C TYR A 58 -4.78 -3.97 -4.42
N ALA A 59 -5.23 -3.54 -5.61
CA ALA A 59 -5.12 -4.37 -6.78
C ALA A 59 -3.71 -4.95 -6.67
N PRO A 60 -3.54 -6.28 -6.79
CA PRO A 60 -2.22 -6.82 -6.99
C PRO A 60 -1.61 -5.96 -8.09
N ARG A 61 -0.62 -5.12 -7.76
CA ARG A 61 0.20 -4.52 -8.80
C ARG A 61 0.77 -5.74 -9.48
N GLU A 62 0.25 -6.06 -10.66
CA GLU A 62 0.80 -7.15 -11.46
C GLU A 62 2.31 -6.93 -11.45
N PRO A 63 3.10 -7.92 -10.97
CA PRO A 63 4.53 -7.77 -11.02
C PRO A 63 4.87 -7.54 -12.49
N LEU A 64 5.52 -6.42 -12.81
CA LEU A 64 5.96 -6.03 -14.15
C LEU A 64 6.94 -7.04 -14.79
N PHE A 65 7.24 -8.14 -14.11
CA PHE A 65 8.05 -9.23 -14.61
C PHE A 65 7.13 -10.33 -15.12
N SER A 66 6.67 -10.18 -16.37
CA SER A 66 6.38 -11.35 -17.18
C SER A 66 7.68 -12.15 -17.28
N SER A 67 7.74 -13.32 -16.63
CA SER A 67 8.88 -14.21 -16.80
C SER A 67 9.01 -14.53 -18.29
N PRO A 68 10.15 -14.27 -18.95
CA PRO A 68 10.35 -14.74 -20.30
C PRO A 68 10.27 -16.27 -20.23
N ARG A 69 9.29 -16.86 -20.93
CA ARG A 69 9.33 -18.29 -21.19
C ARG A 69 10.53 -18.51 -22.10
N ILE A 70 11.57 -19.13 -21.57
CA ILE A 70 12.62 -19.68 -22.41
C ILE A 70 12.00 -20.92 -23.06
N ASP A 71 11.55 -20.76 -24.30
CA ASP A 71 11.09 -21.87 -25.11
C ASP A 71 12.31 -22.71 -25.51
N PHE A 72 12.61 -23.74 -24.71
CA PHE A 72 13.52 -24.80 -25.08
C PHE A 72 12.83 -25.73 -26.07
N THR A 73 12.59 -25.26 -27.29
CA THR A 73 12.14 -26.13 -28.39
C THR A 73 13.07 -25.99 -29.59
N GLN A 74 13.99 -26.95 -29.66
CA GLN A 74 14.56 -27.54 -30.87
C GLN A 74 15.33 -26.62 -31.84
N ASP A 75 16.66 -26.60 -31.71
CA ASP A 75 17.57 -26.42 -32.84
C ASP A 75 18.45 -27.66 -33.05
N ASN A 76 17.80 -28.83 -33.13
CA ASN A 76 18.51 -30.05 -33.54
C ASN A 76 18.73 -30.08 -35.07
N SER A 77 19.38 -29.04 -35.62
CA SER A 77 19.87 -29.00 -37.00
C SER A 77 21.36 -29.33 -37.03
N PHE A 78 21.65 -30.60 -36.75
CA PHE A 78 22.84 -31.28 -37.25
C PHE A 78 22.72 -31.39 -38.79
N ALA A 79 23.18 -30.39 -39.53
CA ALA A 79 23.62 -30.57 -40.91
C ALA A 79 24.43 -29.37 -41.37
N GLU A 80 25.67 -29.66 -41.76
CA GLU A 80 26.48 -28.88 -42.71
C GLU A 80 26.91 -27.46 -42.32
N SER A 81 28.16 -27.34 -41.87
CA SER A 81 29.12 -26.55 -42.67
C SER A 81 30.56 -26.87 -42.28
N ASP A 82 31.17 -27.61 -43.17
CA ASP A 82 32.59 -27.77 -43.44
C ASP A 82 33.42 -26.46 -43.29
N ALA A 83 33.95 -26.19 -42.10
CA ALA A 83 34.92 -25.10 -41.88
C ALA A 83 35.82 -25.32 -40.64
N LEU A 84 36.58 -26.41 -40.62
CA LEU A 84 37.72 -26.55 -39.72
C LEU A 84 38.84 -25.56 -40.12
N ARG A 85 38.88 -24.39 -39.49
CA ARG A 85 40.12 -23.60 -39.39
C ARG A 85 40.77 -23.86 -38.03
N PRO A 86 41.97 -24.46 -37.97
CA PRO A 86 42.65 -24.66 -36.70
C PRO A 86 43.01 -23.31 -36.07
N ILE A 87 42.81 -23.21 -34.75
CA ILE A 87 43.18 -22.05 -33.94
C ILE A 87 44.71 -21.87 -34.02
N LYS A 88 45.16 -20.75 -34.59
CA LYS A 88 46.58 -20.40 -34.64
C LYS A 88 47.03 -20.00 -33.23
N VAL A 89 47.71 -20.89 -32.52
CA VAL A 89 48.29 -20.62 -31.20
C VAL A 89 49.37 -19.55 -31.34
N LEU A 90 49.08 -18.34 -30.86
CA LEU A 90 50.08 -17.27 -30.76
C LEU A 90 51.01 -17.62 -29.59
N ARG A 91 52.26 -17.96 -29.90
CA ARG A 91 53.28 -18.18 -28.86
C ARG A 91 53.66 -16.84 -28.20
N PRO A 92 53.66 -16.73 -26.86
CA PRO A 92 54.14 -15.53 -26.18
C PRO A 92 55.66 -15.38 -26.41
N ARG A 93 56.11 -14.16 -26.76
CA ARG A 93 57.52 -13.82 -26.83
C ARG A 93 58.08 -13.76 -25.40
N SER A 94 59.21 -14.44 -25.20
CA SER A 94 60.10 -14.25 -24.04
C SER A 94 60.92 -12.97 -24.18
#